data_AF-U2V209-F1
#
_entry.id   AF-U2V209-F1
#
_cell.length_a   1.000
_cell.length_b   1.000
_cell.length_c   1.000
_cell.angle_alpha   90.00
_cell.angle_beta   90.00
_cell.angle_gamma   90.00
#
_symmetry.space_group_name_H-M   'P 1'
#
loop_
_entity.id
_entity.type
_entity.pdbx_description
1 polymer ?
#
loop_
_entity_poly.entity_id
_entity_poly.type
_entity_poly.pdbx_seq_one_letter_code
_entity_poly.pdbx_strand_id
1 'polypeptide(L)' 'MDDTPFEEEPFVPPHPETPYLLLDSGTTITYREMCAGIDPRLLPTDETSLEVLLDTFGAAEVW' A
#
# COMPACT_ATOMS: atom_id res chain seq x y z
N MET A 1 32.77 -9.22 11.78
CA MET A 1 31.74 -8.61 10.92
C MET A 1 30.49 -9.36 11.31
N ASP A 2 29.66 -8.75 12.15
CA ASP A 2 28.38 -9.31 12.55
C ASP A 2 27.52 -9.37 11.29
N ASP A 3 27.46 -10.56 10.69
CA ASP A 3 26.49 -10.94 9.68
C ASP A 3 25.21 -11.29 10.45
N THR A 4 24.57 -10.27 11.03
CA THR A 4 23.22 -10.45 11.56
C THR A 4 22.35 -10.69 10.33
N PRO A 5 21.72 -11.87 10.17
CA PRO A 5 20.72 -12.01 9.14
C PRO A 5 19.65 -10.98 9.47
N PHE A 6 19.50 -9.96 8.63
CA PHE A 6 18.37 -9.05 8.73
C PHE A 6 17.16 -9.94 8.51
N GLU A 7 16.46 -10.33 9.58
CA GLU A 7 15.13 -10.90 9.47
C GLU A 7 14.31 -9.85 8.73
N GLU A 8 14.06 -10.08 7.44
CA GLU A 8 13.17 -9.27 6.64
C GLU A 8 11.81 -9.29 7.36
N GLU A 9 11.41 -8.15 7.92
CA GLU A 9 10.11 -8.04 8.56
C GLU A 9 9.05 -8.43 7.52
N PRO A 10 8.16 -9.37 7.84
CA PRO A 10 7.15 -9.80 6.88
C PRO A 10 6.25 -8.61 6.56
N PHE A 11 6.10 -8.30 5.27
CA PHE A 11 5.20 -7.24 4.82
C PHE A 11 3.80 -7.45 5.40
N VAL A 12 3.31 -6.43 6.12
CA VAL A 12 1.95 -6.40 6.62
C VAL A 12 1.17 -5.41 5.75
N PRO A 13 0.15 -5.86 5.00
CA PRO A 13 -0.65 -4.95 4.20
C PRO A 13 -1.36 -3.92 5.11
N PRO A 14 -1.62 -2.71 4.60
CA PRO A 14 -2.33 -1.68 5.33
C PRO A 14 -3.70 -2.17 5.83
N HIS A 15 -4.16 -1.59 6.95
CA HIS A 15 -5.52 -1.86 7.43
C HIS A 15 -6.53 -1.47 6.34
N PRO A 16 -7.60 -2.25 6.10
CA PRO A 16 -8.59 -1.94 5.05
C PRO A 16 -9.25 -0.57 5.21
N GLU A 17 -9.31 -0.04 6.43
CA GLU A 17 -9.85 1.29 6.74
C GLU A 17 -8.77 2.38 6.79
N THR A 18 -7.51 2.08 6.47
CA THR A 18 -6.45 3.09 6.36
C THR A 18 -6.84 4.08 5.26
N PRO A 19 -6.92 5.39 5.58
CA PRO A 19 -7.26 6.40 4.60
C PRO A 19 -6.06 6.74 3.70
N TYR A 20 -6.34 6.99 2.42
CA TYR A 20 -5.40 7.47 1.41
C TYR A 20 -6.03 8.63 0.64
N LEU A 21 -5.26 9.68 0.39
CA LEU A 21 -5.67 10.85 -0.37
C LEU A 21 -5.35 10.65 -1.85
N LEU A 22 -6.36 10.67 -2.72
CA LEU A 22 -6.16 10.74 -4.17
C LEU A 22 -5.76 12.15 -4.56
N LEU A 23 -4.55 12.32 -5.08
CA LEU A 23 -3.95 13.61 -5.39
C LEU A 23 -4.62 14.30 -6.59
N ASP A 24 -5.17 13.54 -7.53
CA ASP A 24 -5.88 14.08 -8.70
C ASP A 24 -7.19 14.78 -8.31
N SER A 25 -7.99 14.12 -7.48
CA SER A 25 -9.34 14.58 -7.12
C SER A 25 -9.43 15.24 -5.74
N GLY A 26 -8.38 15.16 -4.92
CA GLY A 26 -8.38 15.61 -3.51
C GLY A 26 -9.33 14.82 -2.60
N THR A 27 -9.74 13.62 -3.03
CA THR A 27 -10.71 12.78 -2.32
C THR A 27 -9.99 11.74 -1.49
N THR A 28 -10.43 11.53 -0.24
CA THR A 28 -9.92 10.44 0.60
C THR A 28 -10.70 9.16 0.32
N ILE A 29 -9.99 8.08 0.05
CA ILE A 29 -10.54 6.72 -0.07
C ILE A 29 -9.85 5.80 0.93
N THR A 30 -10.49 4.69 1.27
CA THR A 30 -9.86 3.67 2.12
C THR A 30 -9.00 2.70 1.30
N TYR A 31 -8.03 2.04 1.93
CA TYR A 31 -7.24 0.97 1.30
C TYR A 31 -8.14 -0.11 0.67
N ARG A 32 -9.23 -0.47 1.36
CA ARG A 32 -10.24 -1.39 0.83
C ARG A 32 -10.88 -0.87 -0.45
N GLU A 33 -11.27 0.40 -0.51
CA GLU A 33 -11.87 0.99 -1.71
C GLU A 33 -10.88 1.06 -2.87
N MET A 34 -9.63 1.41 -2.58
CA MET A 34 -8.55 1.37 -3.57
C MET A 34 -8.39 -0.03 -4.17
N CYS A 35 -8.48 -1.05 -3.32
CA CYS A 35 -8.35 -2.46 -3.72
C CYS A 35 -9.65 -3.10 -4.25
N ALA A 36 -10.80 -2.44 -4.17
CA ALA A 36 -12.12 -3.06 -4.36
C ALA A 36 -12.36 -3.61 -5.78
N GLY A 37 -11.59 -3.18 -6.77
CA GLY A 37 -11.64 -3.65 -8.16
C GLY A 37 -10.41 -4.42 -8.63
N ILE A 38 -9.43 -4.66 -7.74
CA ILE A 38 -8.16 -5.30 -8.09
C ILE A 38 -8.29 -6.81 -7.84
N ASP A 39 -7.79 -7.63 -8.76
CA ASP A 39 -7.70 -9.08 -8.52
C ASP A 39 -6.85 -9.33 -7.27
N PRO A 40 -7.29 -10.17 -6.32
CA PRO A 40 -6.56 -10.41 -5.07
C PRO A 40 -5.13 -10.94 -5.29
N ARG A 41 -4.82 -11.53 -6.45
CA ARG A 41 -3.47 -11.97 -6.82
C ARG A 41 -2.55 -10.84 -7.27
N LEU A 42 -3.11 -9.66 -7.54
CA LEU A 42 -2.40 -8.44 -7.92
C LEU A 42 -2.33 -7.43 -6.76
N LEU A 43 -2.85 -7.80 -5.59
CA LEU A 43 -2.69 -6.99 -4.40
C LEU A 43 -1.22 -6.99 -3.96
N PRO A 44 -0.75 -5.90 -3.36
CA PRO A 44 0.64 -5.78 -2.96
C PRO A 44 0.99 -6.82 -1.90
N THR A 45 2.13 -7.49 -2.10
CA THR A 45 2.69 -8.51 -1.22
C THR A 45 3.95 -8.06 -0.49
N ASP A 46 4.41 -6.85 -0.81
CA ASP A 46 5.66 -6.24 -0.38
C ASP A 46 5.53 -4.71 -0.48
N GLU A 47 6.42 -3.99 0.21
CA GLU A 47 6.41 -2.52 0.27
C GLU A 47 6.53 -1.90 -1.13
N THR A 48 7.40 -2.45 -1.98
CA THR A 48 7.59 -1.95 -3.35
C THR A 48 6.31 -2.05 -4.18
N SER A 49 5.61 -3.18 -4.11
CA SER A 49 4.33 -3.35 -4.80
C SER A 49 3.24 -2.42 -4.25
N LEU A 50 3.26 -2.11 -2.95
CA LEU A 50 2.36 -1.13 -2.35
C LEU A 50 2.68 0.28 -2.87
N GLU A 51 3.95 0.69 -2.90
CA GLU A 51 4.37 1.98 -3.46
C GLU A 51 3.97 2.13 -4.93
N VAL A 52 4.15 1.08 -5.74
CA VAL A 52 3.70 1.07 -7.14
C VAL A 52 2.19 1.21 -7.25
N LEU A 53 1.43 0.54 -6.38
CA LEU A 53 -0.02 0.68 -6.34
C LEU A 53 -0.42 2.14 -6.02
N LEU A 54 0.19 2.73 -4.99
CA LEU A 54 -0.08 4.10 -4.58
C LEU A 54 0.27 5.09 -5.69
N ASP A 55 1.42 4.96 -6.33
CA ASP A 55 1.82 5.78 -7.47
C ASP A 55 0.85 5.63 -8.65
N THR A 56 0.44 4.40 -8.97
CA THR A 56 -0.53 4.11 -10.04
C THR A 56 -1.87 4.79 -9.81
N PHE A 57 -2.35 4.82 -8.57
CA PHE A 57 -3.59 5.50 -8.19
C PHE A 57 -3.40 7.00 -7.93
N GLY A 58 -2.15 7.51 -7.93
CA GLY A 58 -1.83 8.86 -7.49
C GLY A 58 -2.30 9.10 -6.05
N ALA A 59 -2.16 8.10 -5.18
CA ALA A 59 -2.62 8.12 -3.81
C ALA A 59 -1.45 8.34 -2.83
N ALA A 60 -1.69 9.11 -1.77
CA ALA A 60 -0.73 9.34 -0.70
C ALA A 60 -1.34 9.01 0.67
N GLU A 61 -0.53 8.51 1.60
CA GLU A 61 -0.95 8.31 2.98
C GLU A 61 -1.31 9.63 3.64
N VAL A 62 -2.40 9.62 4.42
CA VAL A 62 -2.82 10.78 5.21
C VAL A 62 -2.28 10.60 6.63
N TRP A 63 -1.29 11.42 7.00
CA TRP A 63 -0.60 11.39 8.29
C TRP A 63 -1.41 12.04 9.41
#